data_AF-A0A956GUY7-F1
#
_entry.id   AF-A0A956GUY7-F1
#
_cell.length_a   1.000
_cell.length_b   1.000
_cell.length_c   1.000
_cell.angle_alpha   90.00
_cell.angle_beta   90.00
_cell.angle_gamma   90.00
#
_symmetry.space_group_name_H-M   'P 1'
#
loop_
_entity.id
_entity.type
_entity.pdbx_description
1 polymer ?
#
loop_
_entity_poly.entity_id
_entity_poly.type
_entity_poly.pdbx_seq_one_letter_code
_entity_poly.pdbx_strand_id
1 'polypeptide(L)'
;MTVVYPLAIGLTFGWLLHKAGLARYDRIVGVYRLRDLAVLELMLAALASAAIGVVGLGALGVADAVPVPTPALGAALIGGVVFGAGMALSGFCPGTIMVGVGEGRLDNLVAGSLGLIAGALAYGAAWPTLAPRLARLGDLGVTTLPRLLGVAPWLLALLLAEVAAGVLYLVVRPRRGAADAS
;
A
#
# COMPACT_ATOMS: atom_id res chain seq x y z
N MET A 1 10.98 7.12 24.60
CA MET A 1 10.73 5.71 24.18
C MET A 1 10.05 5.60 22.81
N THR A 2 10.13 6.64 21.97
CA THR A 2 9.31 6.78 20.75
C THR A 2 9.92 6.16 19.50
N VAL A 3 11.24 5.91 19.46
CA VAL A 3 11.94 5.39 18.26
C VAL A 3 12.09 3.86 18.28
N VAL A 4 12.09 3.25 19.47
CA VAL A 4 12.26 1.78 19.60
C VAL A 4 11.07 1.03 19.01
N TYR A 5 9.84 1.48 19.28
CA TYR A 5 8.63 0.86 18.73
C TYR A 5 8.58 0.87 17.19
N PRO A 6 8.76 2.01 16.49
CA PRO A 6 8.75 2.01 15.02
C PRO A 6 9.93 1.24 14.44
N LEU A 7 11.09 1.23 15.09
CA LEU A 7 12.23 0.43 14.65
C LEU A 7 11.93 -1.07 14.72
N ALA A 8 11.37 -1.55 15.84
CA ALA A 8 11.00 -2.95 16.03
C ALA A 8 9.88 -3.38 15.06
N ILE A 9 8.87 -2.55 14.86
CA ILE A 9 7.79 -2.79 13.89
C ILE A 9 8.33 -2.83 12.47
N GLY A 10 9.20 -1.88 12.10
CA GLY A 10 9.83 -1.83 10.78
C GLY A 10 10.72 -3.05 10.49
N LEU A 11 11.51 -3.48 11.47
CA LEU A 11 12.34 -4.69 11.36
C LEU A 11 11.47 -5.95 11.18
N THR A 12 10.41 -6.07 11.98
CA THR A 12 9.47 -7.18 11.91
C THR A 12 8.76 -7.20 10.56
N PHE A 13 8.29 -6.04 10.09
CA PHE A 13 7.66 -5.89 8.78
C PHE A 13 8.61 -6.26 7.63
N GLY A 14 9.86 -5.79 7.66
CA GLY A 14 10.88 -6.15 6.68
C GLY A 14 11.18 -7.65 6.66
N TRP A 15 11.26 -8.29 7.83
CA TRP A 15 11.44 -9.74 7.95
C TRP A 15 10.26 -10.53 7.37
N LEU A 16 9.01 -10.08 7.62
CA LEU A 16 7.82 -10.67 7.01
C LEU A 16 7.85 -10.57 5.47
N LEU A 17 8.23 -9.40 4.94
CA LEU A 17 8.32 -9.20 3.49
C LEU A 17 9.41 -10.06 2.83
N HIS A 18 10.56 -10.21 3.50
CA HIS A 18 11.62 -11.10 3.05
C HIS A 18 11.16 -12.56 3.04
N LYS A 19 10.51 -13.03 4.11
CA LYS A 19 9.96 -14.39 4.20
C LYS A 19 8.87 -14.64 3.16
N ALA A 20 8.08 -13.62 2.81
CA ALA A 20 7.07 -13.69 1.76
C ALA A 20 7.68 -13.77 0.33
N GLY A 21 8.99 -13.60 0.17
CA GLY A 21 9.67 -13.74 -1.13
C GLY A 21 9.32 -12.66 -2.15
N LEU A 22 8.78 -11.53 -1.68
CA LEU A 22 8.27 -10.43 -2.51
C LEU A 22 9.38 -9.61 -3.17
N ALA A 23 10.64 -9.78 -2.73
CA ALA A 23 11.81 -9.11 -3.30
C ALA A 23 12.31 -9.73 -4.61
N ARG A 24 11.77 -10.90 -5.01
CA ARG A 24 12.11 -11.53 -6.29
C ARG A 24 11.38 -10.86 -7.44
N TYR A 25 12.16 -10.37 -8.40
CA TYR A 25 11.66 -9.71 -9.62
C TYR A 25 10.66 -10.60 -10.40
N ASP A 26 10.91 -11.92 -10.45
CA ASP A 26 10.05 -12.90 -11.12
C ASP A 26 8.61 -12.93 -10.57
N ARG A 27 8.45 -12.69 -9.26
CA ARG A 27 7.13 -12.68 -8.61
C ARG A 27 6.36 -11.40 -8.97
N ILE A 28 7.05 -10.26 -9.04
CA ILE A 28 6.44 -8.97 -9.40
C ILE A 28 6.02 -8.96 -10.88
N VAL A 29 6.88 -9.45 -11.78
CA VAL A 29 6.50 -9.62 -13.20
C VAL A 29 5.38 -10.66 -13.36
N GLY A 30 5.37 -11.69 -12.51
CA GLY A 30 4.28 -12.68 -12.44
C GLY A 30 2.91 -12.09 -12.12
N VAL A 31 2.85 -11.00 -11.34
CA VAL A 31 1.60 -10.25 -11.07
C VAL A 31 1.11 -9.55 -12.33
N TYR A 32 2.00 -8.82 -13.02
CA TYR A 32 1.65 -8.14 -14.28
C TYR A 32 1.27 -9.13 -15.39
N ARG A 33 1.77 -10.37 -15.34
CA ARG A 33 1.45 -11.45 -16.27
C ARG A 33 0.25 -12.32 -15.83
N LEU A 34 -0.46 -11.93 -14.76
CA LEU A 34 -1.60 -12.65 -14.16
C LEU A 34 -1.32 -14.12 -13.80
N ARG A 35 -0.04 -14.51 -13.68
CA ARG A 35 0.35 -15.87 -13.30
C ARG A 35 0.50 -16.04 -11.81
N ASP A 36 0.87 -14.96 -11.12
CA ASP A 36 1.08 -15.01 -9.68
C ASP A 36 0.41 -13.85 -8.96
N LEU A 37 -0.77 -14.13 -8.41
CA LEU A 37 -1.58 -13.16 -7.67
C LEU A 37 -1.20 -13.08 -6.19
N ALA A 38 -0.13 -13.76 -5.74
CA ALA A 38 0.28 -13.76 -4.33
C ALA A 38 0.53 -12.35 -3.77
N VAL A 39 1.09 -11.44 -4.58
CA VAL A 39 1.31 -10.04 -4.17
C VAL A 39 -0.03 -9.29 -4.03
N LEU A 40 -0.97 -9.54 -4.95
CA LEU A 40 -2.30 -8.93 -4.89
C LEU A 40 -3.08 -9.42 -3.67
N GLU A 41 -3.04 -10.73 -3.40
CA GLU A 41 -3.64 -11.35 -2.21
C GLU A 41 -3.08 -10.74 -0.91
N LEU A 42 -1.75 -10.60 -0.82
CA LEU A 42 -1.10 -9.99 0.34
C LEU A 42 -1.51 -8.53 0.53
N MET A 43 -1.51 -7.73 -0.55
CA MET A 43 -1.91 -6.32 -0.48
C MET A 43 -3.37 -6.17 -0.06
N LEU A 44 -4.28 -6.97 -0.62
CA LEU A 44 -5.70 -6.94 -0.23
C LEU A 44 -5.91 -7.36 1.22
N ALA A 45 -5.24 -8.42 1.68
CA ALA A 45 -5.31 -8.88 3.08
C ALA A 45 -4.71 -7.84 4.04
N ALA A 46 -3.62 -7.19 3.66
CA ALA A 46 -3.00 -6.13 4.44
C ALA A 46 -3.91 -4.88 4.52
N LEU A 47 -4.54 -4.48 3.41
CA LEU A 47 -5.49 -3.37 3.39
C LEU A 47 -6.71 -3.66 4.27
N ALA A 48 -7.28 -4.87 4.16
CA ALA A 48 -8.43 -5.27 4.97
C ALA A 48 -8.10 -5.30 6.48
N SER A 49 -6.96 -5.91 6.85
CA SER A 49 -6.52 -5.95 8.23
C SER A 49 -6.16 -4.57 8.79
N ALA A 50 -5.55 -3.69 7.98
CA ALA A 50 -5.28 -2.31 8.35
C ALA A 50 -6.56 -1.50 8.56
N ALA A 51 -7.57 -1.65 7.70
CA ALA A 51 -8.85 -0.96 7.83
C ALA A 51 -9.57 -1.34 9.13
N ILE A 52 -9.62 -2.65 9.45
CA ILE A 52 -10.18 -3.14 10.71
C ILE A 52 -9.35 -2.62 11.89
N GLY A 53 -8.02 -2.69 11.81
CA GLY A 53 -7.11 -2.23 12.84
C GLY A 53 -7.31 -0.75 13.16
N VAL A 54 -7.32 0.12 12.16
CA VAL A 54 -7.49 1.58 12.35
C VAL A 54 -8.85 1.90 12.97
N VAL A 55 -9.93 1.28 12.50
CA VAL A 55 -11.27 1.49 13.10
C VAL A 55 -11.34 0.95 14.53
N GLY A 56 -10.73 -0.21 14.80
CA GLY A 56 -10.67 -0.80 16.13
C GLY A 56 -9.88 0.06 17.13
N LEU A 57 -8.71 0.56 16.72
CA LEU A 57 -7.94 1.50 17.54
C LEU A 57 -8.65 2.84 17.74
N GLY A 58 -9.42 3.29 16.75
CA GLY A 58 -10.29 4.47 16.86
C GLY A 58 -11.41 4.26 17.88
N ALA A 59 -12.05 3.08 17.91
CA ALA A 59 -13.09 2.76 18.87
C ALA A 59 -12.58 2.65 20.32
N LEU A 60 -11.29 2.32 20.50
CA LEU A 60 -10.64 2.23 21.80
C LEU A 60 -10.14 3.59 22.33
N GLY A 61 -10.31 4.69 21.59
CA GLY A 61 -9.87 6.04 21.99
C GLY A 61 -8.36 6.21 22.03
N VAL A 62 -7.59 5.27 21.48
CA VAL A 62 -6.11 5.32 21.43
C VAL A 62 -5.61 6.06 20.19
N ALA A 63 -6.47 6.26 19.18
CA ALA A 63 -6.12 6.78 17.86
C ALA A 63 -6.85 8.08 17.45
N ASP A 64 -7.17 8.96 18.41
CA ASP A 64 -7.79 10.27 18.14
C ASP A 64 -6.93 11.23 17.27
N ALA A 65 -5.69 10.84 16.97
CA ALA A 65 -4.72 11.65 16.24
C ALA A 65 -4.29 11.04 14.89
N VAL A 66 -5.19 10.38 14.16
CA VAL A 66 -4.94 10.12 12.72
C VAL A 66 -5.43 11.34 11.95
N PRO A 67 -4.55 12.28 11.55
CA PRO A 67 -4.95 13.41 10.72
C PRO A 67 -5.48 12.84 9.40
N VAL A 68 -6.79 12.94 9.21
CA VAL A 68 -7.44 12.58 7.95
C VAL A 68 -7.05 13.67 6.94
N PRO A 69 -6.22 13.37 5.93
CA PRO A 69 -5.87 14.36 4.92
C PRO A 69 -7.13 14.70 4.14
N THR A 70 -7.29 15.97 3.78
CA THR A 70 -8.35 16.37 2.85
C THR A 70 -8.17 15.59 1.54
N PRO A 71 -9.23 14.92 1.05
CA PRO A 71 -9.16 14.12 -0.16
C PRO A 71 -9.02 15.05 -1.37
N ALA A 72 -7.79 15.36 -1.76
CA ALA A 72 -7.49 15.98 -3.05
C ALA A 72 -7.55 14.90 -4.13
N LEU A 73 -8.75 14.62 -4.68
CA LEU A 73 -8.93 13.55 -5.67
C LEU A 73 -8.03 13.75 -6.90
N GLY A 74 -7.83 14.98 -7.35
CA GLY A 74 -6.92 15.29 -8.45
C GLY A 74 -5.48 14.90 -8.12
N ALA A 75 -5.03 15.16 -6.89
CA ALA A 75 -3.71 14.75 -6.43
C ALA A 75 -3.58 13.22 -6.35
N ALA A 76 -4.59 12.55 -5.81
CA ALA A 76 -4.61 11.10 -5.66
C ALA A 76 -4.63 10.37 -7.01
N LEU A 77 -5.42 10.86 -7.98
CA LEU A 77 -5.50 10.25 -9.31
C LEU A 77 -4.21 10.44 -10.10
N ILE A 78 -3.71 11.69 -10.18
CA ILE A 78 -2.47 11.99 -10.90
C ILE A 78 -1.29 11.29 -10.23
N GLY A 79 -1.20 11.36 -8.89
CA GLY A 79 -0.18 10.68 -8.12
C GLY A 79 -0.24 9.16 -8.30
N GLY A 80 -1.42 8.56 -8.28
CA GLY A 80 -1.62 7.13 -8.50
C GLY A 80 -1.18 6.67 -9.90
N VAL A 81 -1.48 7.45 -10.94
CA VAL A 81 -1.06 7.15 -12.32
C VAL A 81 0.46 7.26 -12.47
N VAL A 82 1.08 8.34 -11.97
CA VAL A 82 2.54 8.53 -12.06
C VAL A 82 3.27 7.47 -11.24
N PHE A 83 2.80 7.19 -10.02
CA PHE A 83 3.36 6.16 -9.15
C PHE A 83 3.21 4.75 -9.77
N GLY A 84 2.03 4.44 -10.32
CA GLY A 84 1.78 3.18 -11.02
C GLY A 84 2.67 3.00 -12.26
N ALA A 85 2.80 4.04 -13.09
CA ALA A 85 3.69 4.02 -14.24
C ALA A 85 5.16 3.83 -13.82
N GLY A 86 5.59 4.50 -12.74
CA GLY A 86 6.91 4.32 -12.15
C GLY A 86 7.17 2.88 -11.69
N MET A 87 6.22 2.26 -10.98
CA MET A 87 6.33 0.86 -10.56
C MET A 87 6.33 -0.12 -11.74
N ALA A 88 5.58 0.17 -12.81
CA ALA A 88 5.57 -0.66 -14.00
C ALA A 88 6.91 -0.62 -14.77
N LEU A 89 7.57 0.54 -14.79
CA LEU A 89 8.86 0.73 -15.45
C LEU A 89 10.02 0.17 -14.62
N SER A 90 10.01 0.40 -13.30
CA SER A 90 11.08 -0.05 -12.41
C SER A 90 10.97 -1.53 -12.05
N GLY A 91 9.77 -2.12 -12.13
CA GLY A 91 9.51 -3.50 -11.70
C GLY A 91 9.66 -3.71 -10.19
N PHE A 92 9.68 -2.62 -9.40
CA PHE A 92 9.77 -2.65 -7.94
C PHE A 92 8.83 -1.61 -7.31
N CYS A 93 8.32 -1.92 -6.12
CA CYS A 93 7.59 -1.00 -5.27
C CYS A 93 8.48 -0.53 -4.09
N PRO A 94 8.17 0.59 -3.41
CA PRO A 94 9.05 1.18 -2.39
C PRO A 94 9.40 0.21 -1.25
N GLY A 95 8.49 -0.68 -0.86
CA GLY A 95 8.77 -1.70 0.15
C GLY A 95 9.74 -2.79 -0.34
N THR A 96 9.57 -3.25 -1.58
CA THR A 96 10.45 -4.29 -2.16
C THR A 96 11.87 -3.80 -2.42
N ILE A 97 12.06 -2.50 -2.71
CA ILE A 97 13.39 -1.89 -2.85
C ILE A 97 14.17 -2.07 -1.55
N MET A 98 13.57 -1.77 -0.39
CA MET A 98 14.26 -1.85 0.89
C MET A 98 14.57 -3.30 1.31
N VAL A 99 13.69 -4.25 0.99
CA VAL A 99 13.99 -5.67 1.22
C VAL A 99 15.12 -6.14 0.29
N GLY A 100 15.09 -5.72 -0.98
CA GLY A 100 16.13 -6.05 -1.96
C GLY A 100 17.50 -5.44 -1.64
N VAL A 101 17.54 -4.28 -0.97
CA VAL A 101 18.75 -3.74 -0.37
C VAL A 101 19.29 -4.67 0.73
N GLY A 102 18.41 -5.18 1.59
CA GLY A 102 18.77 -6.16 2.62
C GLY A 102 19.31 -7.48 2.06
N GLU A 103 18.91 -7.86 0.84
CA GLU A 103 19.44 -9.03 0.11
C GLU A 103 20.80 -8.76 -0.58
N GLY A 104 21.33 -7.53 -0.52
CA GLY A 104 22.62 -7.17 -1.13
C GLY A 104 22.57 -6.91 -2.63
N ARG A 105 21.38 -6.71 -3.22
CA ARG A 105 21.24 -6.40 -4.65
C ARG A 105 21.62 -4.94 -4.92
N LEU A 106 22.78 -4.73 -5.53
CA LEU A 106 23.31 -3.40 -5.84
C LEU A 106 22.37 -2.58 -6.75
N ASP A 107 21.63 -3.21 -7.66
CA ASP A 107 20.66 -2.53 -8.52
C ASP A 107 19.52 -1.87 -7.72
N ASN A 108 19.05 -2.53 -6.67
CA ASN A 108 17.99 -2.01 -5.80
C ASN A 108 18.53 -0.93 -4.87
N LEU A 109 19.78 -1.08 -4.43
CA LEU A 109 20.44 -0.08 -3.59
C LEU A 109 20.76 1.19 -4.36
N VAL A 110 21.34 1.10 -5.56
CA VAL A 110 21.79 2.28 -6.29
C VAL A 110 20.64 2.85 -7.12
N ALA A 111 20.06 2.10 -8.04
CA ALA A 111 19.03 2.65 -8.94
C ALA A 111 17.68 2.83 -8.23
N GLY A 112 17.27 1.85 -7.43
CA GLY A 112 15.99 1.87 -6.72
C GLY A 112 15.92 2.94 -5.62
N SER A 113 16.87 2.91 -4.68
CA SER A 113 16.81 3.82 -3.52
C SER A 113 17.14 5.26 -3.89
N LEU A 114 18.13 5.51 -4.78
CA LEU A 114 18.41 6.87 -5.24
C LEU A 114 17.28 7.41 -6.10
N GLY A 115 16.66 6.59 -6.95
CA GLY A 115 15.48 6.99 -7.72
C GLY A 115 14.30 7.37 -6.83
N LEU A 116 14.06 6.59 -5.76
CA LEU A 116 13.01 6.87 -4.78
C LEU A 116 13.28 8.17 -4.01
N ILE A 117 14.52 8.35 -3.53
CA ILE A 117 14.92 9.56 -2.78
C ILE A 117 14.88 10.78 -3.69
N ALA A 118 15.45 10.70 -4.90
CA ALA A 118 15.44 11.78 -5.86
C ALA A 118 14.01 12.16 -6.28
N GLY A 119 13.14 11.17 -6.52
CA GLY A 119 11.73 11.39 -6.81
C GLY A 119 10.99 12.05 -5.65
N ALA A 120 11.22 11.60 -4.41
CA ALA A 120 10.63 12.19 -3.21
C ALA A 120 11.09 13.63 -2.98
N LEU A 121 12.38 13.91 -3.18
CA LEU A 121 12.95 15.26 -3.07
C LEU A 121 12.45 16.19 -4.19
N ALA A 122 12.41 15.71 -5.43
CA ALA A 122 11.89 16.47 -6.56
C ALA A 122 10.40 16.80 -6.35
N TYR A 123 9.61 15.84 -5.88
CA TYR A 123 8.21 16.06 -5.52
C TYR A 123 8.07 17.03 -4.35
N GLY A 124 8.88 16.89 -3.30
CA GLY A 124 8.89 17.80 -2.15
C GLY A 124 9.24 19.25 -2.54
N ALA A 125 10.20 19.44 -3.45
CA ALA A 125 10.55 20.75 -3.99
C ALA A 125 9.46 21.33 -4.91
N ALA A 126 8.77 20.47 -5.68
CA ALA A 126 7.68 20.88 -6.57
C ALA A 126 6.35 21.09 -5.82
N TRP A 127 6.19 20.52 -4.63
CA TRP A 127 5.00 20.62 -3.78
C TRP A 127 4.45 22.04 -3.58
N PRO A 128 5.25 23.08 -3.23
CA PRO A 128 4.73 24.44 -3.08
C PRO A 128 4.05 24.99 -4.34
N THR A 129 4.44 24.52 -5.52
CA THR A 129 3.83 24.93 -6.80
C THR A 129 2.68 24.03 -7.25
N LEU A 130 2.74 22.73 -6.92
CA LEU A 130 1.73 21.74 -7.29
C LEU A 130 0.53 21.76 -6.34
N ALA A 131 0.76 21.91 -5.03
CA ALA A 131 -0.28 21.92 -4.01
C ALA A 131 -1.44 22.89 -4.32
N PRO A 132 -1.22 24.17 -4.68
CA PRO A 132 -2.31 25.10 -4.99
C PRO A 132 -3.05 24.81 -6.30
N ARG A 133 -2.46 24.00 -7.20
CA ARG A 133 -3.10 23.59 -8.47
C ARG A 133 -3.87 22.28 -8.30
N LEU A 134 -3.30 21.34 -7.55
CA LEU A 134 -3.92 20.06 -7.21
C LEU A 134 -5.07 20.20 -6.21
N ALA A 135 -4.95 21.13 -5.24
CA ALA A 135 -6.03 21.42 -4.30
C ALA A 135 -7.28 21.98 -4.98
N ARG A 136 -7.16 22.65 -6.14
CA ARG A 136 -8.30 23.13 -6.93
C ARG A 136 -8.98 22.02 -7.73
N LEU A 137 -8.28 20.91 -7.98
CA LEU A 137 -8.77 19.77 -8.76
C LEU A 137 -9.36 18.74 -7.79
N GLY A 138 -10.65 18.91 -7.48
CA GLY A 138 -11.40 17.95 -6.67
C GLY A 138 -11.31 18.18 -5.17
N ASP A 139 -11.51 19.43 -4.74
CA ASP A 139 -11.77 19.76 -3.34
C ASP A 139 -13.17 19.26 -2.94
N LEU A 140 -13.25 18.02 -2.45
CA LEU A 140 -14.49 17.47 -1.89
C LEU A 140 -14.70 17.90 -0.42
N GLY A 141 -13.89 18.83 0.09
CA GLY A 141 -13.85 19.15 1.52
C GLY A 141 -13.41 17.95 2.37
N VAL A 142 -13.41 18.10 3.70
CA VAL A 142 -13.00 17.05 4.65
C VAL A 142 -14.09 15.97 4.78
N THR A 143 -14.28 15.19 3.73
CA THR A 143 -15.25 14.10 3.70
C THR A 143 -14.53 12.75 3.58
N THR A 144 -14.58 11.99 4.66
CA THR A 144 -14.24 10.57 4.62
C THR A 144 -15.36 9.81 3.88
N LEU A 145 -15.04 8.71 3.20
CA LEU A 145 -16.03 7.83 2.55
C LEU A 145 -17.24 7.49 3.45
N PRO A 146 -17.06 7.14 4.75
CA PRO A 146 -18.16 6.93 5.69
C PRO A 146 -19.09 8.15 5.83
N ARG A 147 -18.54 9.37 5.79
CA ARG A 147 -19.28 10.62 5.93
C ARG A 147 -20.04 11.00 4.65
N LEU A 148 -19.50 10.66 3.47
CA LEU A 148 -20.17 10.82 2.18
C LEU A 148 -21.33 9.84 1.98
N LEU A 149 -21.15 8.59 2.42
CA LEU A 149 -22.15 7.54 2.31
C LEU A 149 -23.17 7.55 3.48
N GLY A 150 -22.95 8.37 4.51
CA GLY A 150 -23.79 8.44 5.71
C GLY A 150 -23.81 7.16 6.54
N VAL A 151 -22.80 6.29 6.38
CA VAL A 151 -22.73 4.98 7.04
C VAL A 151 -21.72 5.02 8.17
N ALA A 152 -21.95 4.23 9.21
CA ALA A 152 -21.00 4.14 10.30
C ALA A 152 -19.65 3.59 9.80
N PRO A 153 -18.50 4.15 10.22
CA PRO A 153 -17.17 3.74 9.76
C PRO A 153 -16.87 2.24 9.95
N TRP A 154 -17.43 1.65 11.01
CA TRP A 154 -17.28 0.21 11.31
C TRP A 154 -18.03 -0.68 10.31
N LEU A 155 -19.20 -0.26 9.83
CA LEU A 155 -19.95 -0.97 8.78
C LEU A 155 -19.18 -0.96 7.46
N LEU A 156 -18.59 0.19 7.09
CA LEU A 156 -17.79 0.28 5.86
C LEU A 156 -16.52 -0.58 5.96
N ALA A 157 -15.85 -0.59 7.11
CA ALA A 157 -14.67 -1.42 7.32
C ALA A 157 -14.99 -2.92 7.26
N LEU A 158 -16.11 -3.34 7.86
CA LEU A 158 -16.59 -4.73 7.79
C LEU A 158 -16.97 -5.12 6.36
N LEU A 159 -17.68 -4.27 5.62
CA LEU A 159 -18.04 -4.51 4.23
C LEU A 159 -16.78 -4.66 3.35
N LEU A 160 -15.81 -3.75 3.50
CA LEU A 160 -14.52 -3.84 2.78
C LEU A 160 -13.75 -5.11 3.14
N ALA A 161 -13.77 -5.51 4.40
CA ALA A 161 -13.15 -6.74 4.86
C ALA A 161 -13.83 -7.99 4.30
N GLU A 162 -15.16 -8.03 4.26
CA GLU A 162 -15.91 -9.13 3.65
C GLU A 162 -15.67 -9.23 2.14
N VAL A 163 -15.68 -8.09 1.43
CA VAL A 163 -15.37 -8.06 0.00
C VAL A 163 -13.94 -8.54 -0.25
N ALA A 164 -12.96 -8.04 0.53
CA ALA A 164 -11.58 -8.48 0.41
C ALA A 164 -11.43 -9.99 0.71
N ALA A 165 -12.08 -10.48 1.77
CA ALA A 165 -12.10 -11.90 2.13
C ALA A 165 -12.77 -12.77 1.06
N GLY A 166 -13.86 -12.28 0.45
CA GLY A 166 -14.55 -12.94 -0.66
C GLY A 166 -13.67 -13.03 -1.91
N VAL A 167 -12.99 -11.94 -2.27
CA VAL A 167 -12.03 -11.93 -3.39
C VAL A 167 -10.85 -12.87 -3.11
N LEU A 168 -10.29 -12.83 -1.91
CA LEU A 168 -9.23 -13.76 -1.48
C LEU A 168 -9.70 -15.22 -1.55
N TYR A 169 -10.91 -15.52 -1.07
CA TYR A 169 -11.48 -16.86 -1.11
C TYR A 169 -11.65 -17.37 -2.56
N LEU A 170 -12.12 -16.51 -3.46
CA LEU A 170 -12.30 -16.85 -4.88
C LEU A 170 -10.98 -17.03 -5.62
N VAL A 171 -9.92 -16.30 -5.26
CA VAL A 171 -8.59 -16.42 -5.88
C VAL A 171 -7.80 -17.60 -5.31
N VAL A 172 -7.98 -17.92 -4.02
CA VAL A 172 -7.31 -19.05 -3.36
C VAL A 172 -7.97 -20.39 -3.69
N ARG A 173 -9.29 -20.42 -3.94
CA ARG A 173 -10.02 -21.67 -4.28
C ARG A 173 -9.43 -22.45 -5.47
N PRO A 174 -9.14 -21.82 -6.63
CA PRO A 174 -8.56 -22.51 -7.78
C PRO A 174 -7.15 -23.07 -7.53
N ARG A 175 -6.39 -22.47 -6.62
CA ARG A 175 -5.01 -22.88 -6.29
C ARG A 175 -4.96 -24.11 -5.39
N ARG A 176 -5.90 -24.28 -4.46
CA ARG A 176 -6.00 -25.49 -3.63
C ARG A 176 -6.38 -26.72 -4.46
N GLY A 177 -7.35 -26.59 -5.37
CA GLY A 177 -7.74 -27.69 -6.26
C GLY A 177 -6.64 -28.17 -7.23
N ALA A 178 -5.61 -27.35 -7.49
CA ALA A 178 -4.45 -27.74 -8.30
C ALA A 178 -3.28 -28.31 -7.48
N ALA A 179 -3.19 -27.98 -6.18
CA ALA A 179 -2.18 -28.54 -5.27
C ALA A 179 -2.59 -29.92 -4.72
N ASP A 180 -3.88 -30.20 -4.67
CA ASP A 180 -4.43 -31.49 -4.22
C ASP A 180 -4.48 -32.55 -5.36
N ALA A 181 -4.08 -32.16 -6.58
CA ALA A 181 -4.10 -32.99 -7.80
C ALA A 181 -2.72 -33.45 -8.28
N SER A 182 -1.66 -33.24 -7.47
CA SER A 182 -0.28 -33.69 -7.74
C SER A 182 0.24 -34.62 -6.65
#